data_AF-A0A2M7B0T2-F1
#
_entry.id   AF-A0A2M7B0T2-F1
#
_cell.length_a   1.000
_cell.length_b   1.000
_cell.length_c   1.000
_cell.angle_alpha   90.00
_cell.angle_beta   90.00
_cell.angle_gamma   90.00
#
_symmetry.space_group_name_H-M   'P 1'
#
loop_
_entity.id
_entity.type
_entity.pdbx_description
1 polymer ?
#
loop_
_entity_poly.entity_id
_entity_poly.type
_entity_poly.pdbx_seq_one_letter_code
_entity_poly.pdbx_strand_id
1 'polypeptide(L)'
;MKSVIKALNNAYLTALKIPLENKFAILSDEHFGDGNPQSDDFLVNRDIYTLALNRYFENGFTLIEIGDVEELWECDFEKIISVYPVLYEIERKFFDDGRLYRIFGNHDIFWKNEKFLKKFLPDYTVYESILLGGKIFITHGHQGEFISDKFWKLSRWIVRNLWKNLQRQLHIPSNDVVKNYKIRDRKEQLLYNWAKSKKLLTIFGHTHRAFFESLSKIDRLRLKLKEKSLSDDERRAIENQINQSLRDNRNGESETILEETPAPCYFNDGCCCYKNGITAIEIESGIIRLVKWQSNGLVPTIFEEAELNPLLERISTASEA
;
A
#
# COMPACT_ATOMS: atom_id res chain seq x y z
N MET A 1 -11.99 16.92 -1.82
CA MET A 1 -11.09 17.21 -2.97
C MET A 1 -10.12 18.35 -2.68
N LYS A 2 -10.56 19.62 -2.49
CA LYS A 2 -9.63 20.73 -2.15
C LYS A 2 -8.82 20.50 -0.87
N SER A 3 -9.40 19.84 0.15
CA SER A 3 -8.69 19.46 1.38
C SER A 3 -7.58 18.43 1.13
N VAL A 4 -7.89 17.40 0.35
CA VAL A 4 -6.97 16.31 -0.02
C VAL A 4 -5.77 16.85 -0.80
N ILE A 5 -6.02 17.65 -1.85
CA ILE A 5 -4.94 18.28 -2.64
C ILE A 5 -4.05 19.17 -1.76
N LYS A 6 -4.65 19.94 -0.84
CA LYS A 6 -3.89 20.78 0.09
C LYS A 6 -3.03 19.94 1.03
N ALA A 7 -3.58 18.85 1.57
CA ALA A 7 -2.85 17.96 2.47
C ALA A 7 -1.71 17.25 1.74
N LEU A 8 -1.94 16.72 0.54
CA LEU A 8 -0.89 16.12 -0.29
C LEU A 8 0.22 17.11 -0.66
N ASN A 9 -0.14 18.36 -1.00
CA ASN A 9 0.86 19.41 -1.24
C ASN A 9 1.69 19.69 0.02
N ASN A 10 1.07 19.75 1.19
CA ASN A 10 1.80 19.95 2.44
C ASN A 10 2.73 18.77 2.73
N ALA A 11 2.22 17.54 2.64
CA ALA A 11 3.00 16.32 2.82
C ALA A 11 4.22 16.32 1.89
N TYR A 12 4.03 16.60 0.58
CA TYR A 12 5.11 16.74 -0.37
C TYR A 12 6.16 17.78 0.02
N LEU A 13 5.73 18.97 0.47
CA LEU A 13 6.66 20.05 0.86
C LEU A 13 7.45 19.71 2.12
N THR A 14 6.87 18.93 3.04
CA THR A 14 7.49 18.54 4.31
C THR A 14 8.05 17.12 4.30
N ALA A 15 8.07 16.47 3.14
CA ALA A 15 8.50 15.08 3.02
C ALA A 15 9.95 14.90 3.48
N LEU A 16 10.22 13.81 4.19
CA LEU A 16 11.59 13.42 4.52
C LEU A 16 12.33 13.10 3.21
N LYS A 17 13.45 13.76 2.98
CA LYS A 17 14.27 13.53 1.78
C LYS A 17 15.31 12.46 2.07
N ILE A 18 15.32 11.39 1.29
CA ILE A 18 16.29 10.31 1.38
C ILE A 18 16.91 10.02 -0.01
N PRO A 19 18.18 9.60 -0.10
CA PRO A 19 18.84 9.31 -1.37
C PRO A 19 18.33 8.01 -2.01
N LEU A 20 18.35 7.95 -3.34
CA LEU A 20 18.01 6.76 -4.13
C LEU A 20 19.28 5.97 -4.47
N GLU A 21 19.94 5.43 -3.44
CA GLU A 21 21.20 4.70 -3.56
C GLU A 21 21.10 3.27 -3.00
N ASN A 22 20.20 3.04 -2.06
CA ASN A 22 19.97 1.75 -1.44
C ASN A 22 18.97 0.90 -2.24
N LYS A 23 18.85 -0.37 -1.83
CA LYS A 23 17.70 -1.21 -2.21
C LYS A 23 16.52 -0.87 -1.31
N PHE A 24 15.32 -0.81 -1.84
CA PHE A 24 14.11 -0.48 -1.08
C PHE A 24 13.06 -1.56 -1.24
N ALA A 25 12.47 -1.97 -0.11
CA ALA A 25 11.28 -2.80 -0.06
C ALA A 25 10.18 -1.94 0.59
N ILE A 26 9.08 -1.74 -0.14
CA ILE A 26 8.00 -0.84 0.24
C ILE A 26 6.74 -1.69 0.40
N LEU A 27 6.16 -1.67 1.60
CA LEU A 27 4.99 -2.46 1.98
C LEU A 27 3.97 -1.58 2.73
N SER A 28 2.70 -1.96 2.64
CA SER A 28 1.57 -1.23 3.22
C SER A 28 0.45 -2.15 3.69
N ASP A 29 -0.48 -1.55 4.45
CA ASP A 29 -1.77 -2.12 4.78
C ASP A 29 -1.62 -3.54 5.36
N GLU A 30 -0.68 -3.67 6.30
CA GLU A 30 -0.45 -4.88 7.08
C GLU A 30 -1.58 -5.14 8.06
N HIS A 31 -2.16 -4.12 8.69
CA HIS A 31 -3.24 -4.23 9.68
C HIS A 31 -2.99 -5.31 10.75
N PHE A 32 -1.82 -5.32 11.38
CA PHE A 32 -1.52 -6.21 12.50
C PHE A 32 -2.61 -6.08 13.57
N GLY A 33 -3.37 -7.15 13.80
CA GLY A 33 -4.51 -7.17 14.70
C GLY A 33 -4.24 -7.81 16.06
N ASP A 34 -5.31 -8.34 16.69
CA ASP A 34 -5.26 -8.97 18.02
C ASP A 34 -5.01 -10.49 18.01
N GLY A 35 -4.70 -11.05 16.83
CA GLY A 35 -4.47 -12.48 16.62
C GLY A 35 -5.75 -13.32 16.58
N ASN A 36 -6.94 -12.70 16.56
CA ASN A 36 -8.19 -13.42 16.38
C ASN A 36 -8.43 -13.69 14.88
N PRO A 37 -8.52 -14.96 14.42
CA PRO A 37 -8.72 -15.29 13.01
C PRO A 37 -9.98 -14.74 12.35
N GLN A 38 -10.93 -14.21 13.12
CA GLN A 38 -12.18 -13.62 12.62
C GLN A 38 -12.11 -12.11 12.39
N SER A 39 -11.12 -11.43 12.95
CA SER A 39 -10.97 -9.97 12.87
C SER A 39 -9.55 -9.52 12.50
N ASP A 40 -8.56 -10.40 12.62
CA ASP A 40 -7.17 -10.16 12.23
C ASP A 40 -6.92 -10.73 10.83
N ASP A 41 -7.14 -9.88 9.82
CA ASP A 41 -7.01 -10.25 8.41
C ASP A 41 -5.54 -10.52 8.02
N PHE A 42 -4.57 -9.96 8.75
CA PHE A 42 -3.15 -10.18 8.54
C PHE A 42 -2.69 -11.59 8.94
N LEU A 43 -3.36 -12.20 9.92
CA LEU A 43 -2.90 -13.41 10.57
C LEU A 43 -2.57 -14.55 9.60
N VAL A 44 -3.32 -14.66 8.49
CA VAL A 44 -3.09 -15.70 7.45
C VAL A 44 -1.80 -15.49 6.66
N ASN A 45 -1.29 -14.26 6.61
CA ASN A 45 -0.08 -13.87 5.91
C ASN A 45 1.13 -13.69 6.82
N ARG A 46 0.98 -13.80 8.15
CA ARG A 46 2.06 -13.61 9.12
C ARG A 46 3.34 -14.35 8.74
N ASP A 47 3.24 -15.63 8.39
CA ASP A 47 4.42 -16.46 8.14
C ASP A 47 5.12 -16.10 6.81
N ILE A 48 4.36 -15.81 5.76
CA ILE A 48 4.93 -15.38 4.47
C ILE A 48 5.51 -13.96 4.56
N TYR A 49 4.90 -13.08 5.34
CA TYR A 49 5.43 -11.75 5.63
C TYR A 49 6.72 -11.83 6.46
N THR A 50 6.76 -12.70 7.48
CA THR A 50 7.98 -12.99 8.26
C THR A 50 9.12 -13.46 7.35
N LEU A 51 8.83 -14.36 6.41
CA LEU A 51 9.82 -14.82 5.43
C LEU A 51 10.31 -13.65 4.55
N ALA A 52 9.40 -12.85 4.01
CA ALA A 52 9.73 -11.71 3.16
C ALA A 52 10.63 -10.69 3.89
N LEU A 53 10.28 -10.30 5.11
CA LEU A 53 11.08 -9.34 5.88
C LEU A 53 12.49 -9.86 6.18
N ASN A 54 12.65 -11.13 6.56
CA ASN A 54 13.98 -11.70 6.77
C ASN A 54 14.79 -11.67 5.46
N ARG A 55 14.17 -12.02 4.33
CA ARG A 55 14.84 -11.96 3.02
C ARG A 55 15.24 -10.55 2.64
N TYR A 56 14.38 -9.56 2.85
CA TYR A 56 14.73 -8.17 2.61
C TYR A 56 15.89 -7.73 3.51
N PHE A 57 15.86 -8.10 4.79
CA PHE A 57 16.90 -7.77 5.74
C PHE A 57 18.26 -8.35 5.31
N GLU A 58 18.29 -9.65 5.02
CA GLU A 58 19.48 -10.41 4.61
C GLU A 58 20.08 -9.90 3.28
N ASN A 59 19.24 -9.43 2.36
CA ASN A 59 19.69 -8.93 1.05
C ASN A 59 20.01 -7.43 1.04
N GLY A 60 20.07 -6.79 2.22
CA GLY A 60 20.51 -5.41 2.39
C GLY A 60 19.47 -4.36 1.96
N PHE A 61 18.19 -4.71 1.96
CA PHE A 61 17.12 -3.75 1.67
C PHE A 61 16.93 -2.76 2.82
N THR A 62 16.55 -1.55 2.49
CA THR A 62 15.89 -0.59 3.37
C THR A 62 14.38 -0.84 3.31
N LEU A 63 13.77 -1.05 4.46
CA LEU A 63 12.33 -1.24 4.60
C LEU A 63 11.64 0.12 4.73
N ILE A 64 10.61 0.34 3.91
CA ILE A 64 9.70 1.49 4.04
C ILE A 64 8.28 0.93 4.24
N GLU A 65 7.74 1.10 5.44
CA GLU A 65 6.35 0.76 5.75
C GLU A 65 5.48 1.99 5.53
N ILE A 66 4.53 1.93 4.60
CA ILE A 66 3.77 3.09 4.14
C ILE A 66 2.39 3.22 4.79
N GLY A 67 2.30 2.86 6.07
CA GLY A 67 1.15 3.11 6.93
C GLY A 67 0.08 2.04 6.90
N ASP A 68 -0.80 2.11 7.91
CA ASP A 68 -1.76 1.07 8.26
C ASP A 68 -1.06 -0.25 8.61
N VAL A 69 0.11 -0.14 9.28
CA VAL A 69 0.86 -1.30 9.77
C VAL A 69 0.11 -1.97 10.91
N GLU A 70 -0.37 -1.17 11.88
CA GLU A 70 -1.15 -1.65 13.01
C GLU A 70 -2.63 -1.27 12.92
N GLU A 71 -3.51 -2.19 13.30
CA GLU A 71 -4.95 -1.95 13.37
C GLU A 71 -5.35 -1.25 14.69
N LEU A 72 -4.83 -0.03 14.92
CA LEU A 72 -5.04 0.72 16.18
C LEU A 72 -6.47 1.27 16.34
N TRP A 73 -7.32 1.20 15.30
CA TRP A 73 -8.73 1.53 15.45
C TRP A 73 -9.49 0.43 16.19
N GLU A 74 -9.13 -0.83 15.99
CA GLU A 74 -9.80 -1.96 16.65
C GLU A 74 -9.04 -2.50 17.88
N CYS A 75 -7.71 -2.33 17.90
CA CYS A 75 -6.82 -2.96 18.87
C CYS A 75 -6.00 -1.94 19.65
N ASP A 76 -5.56 -2.34 20.84
CA ASP A 76 -4.56 -1.58 21.61
C ASP A 76 -3.17 -2.11 21.25
N PHE A 77 -2.18 -1.22 21.12
CA PHE A 77 -0.84 -1.58 20.63
C PHE A 77 -0.18 -2.65 21.49
N GLU A 78 -0.36 -2.60 22.82
CA GLU A 78 0.15 -3.61 23.75
C GLU A 78 -0.33 -5.04 23.40
N LYS A 79 -1.55 -5.17 22.86
CA LYS A 79 -2.07 -6.46 22.41
C LYS A 79 -1.41 -6.88 21.10
N ILE A 80 -1.28 -5.97 20.14
CA ILE A 80 -0.70 -6.24 18.81
C ILE A 80 0.76 -6.71 18.97
N ILE A 81 1.58 -5.97 19.72
CA ILE A 81 3.00 -6.33 19.95
C ILE A 81 3.15 -7.68 20.66
N SER A 82 2.20 -8.04 21.52
CA SER A 82 2.20 -9.37 22.17
C SER A 82 1.86 -10.54 21.23
N VAL A 83 1.16 -10.25 20.13
CA VAL A 83 0.77 -11.26 19.12
C VAL A 83 1.85 -11.43 18.06
N TYR A 84 2.53 -10.35 17.70
CA TYR A 84 3.52 -10.30 16.62
C TYR A 84 4.96 -10.01 17.08
N PRO A 85 5.47 -10.53 18.22
CA PRO A 85 6.77 -10.12 18.75
C PRO A 85 7.91 -10.37 17.75
N VAL A 86 7.86 -11.49 17.01
CA VAL A 86 8.87 -11.84 15.99
C VAL A 86 8.96 -10.82 14.86
N LEU A 87 7.83 -10.22 14.45
CA LEU A 87 7.84 -9.22 13.38
C LEU A 87 8.50 -7.92 13.87
N TYR A 88 8.16 -7.46 15.07
CA TYR A 88 8.81 -6.30 15.68
C TYR A 88 10.30 -6.54 15.98
N GLU A 89 10.71 -7.78 16.28
CA GLU A 89 12.12 -8.13 16.39
C GLU A 89 12.85 -7.97 15.04
N ILE A 90 12.23 -8.38 13.93
CA ILE A 90 12.83 -8.21 12.59
C ILE A 90 12.86 -6.73 12.20
N GLU A 91 11.75 -6.01 12.42
CA GLU A 91 11.66 -4.57 12.19
C GLU A 91 12.73 -3.81 13.00
N ARG A 92 12.94 -4.20 14.26
CA ARG A 92 13.99 -3.63 15.11
C ARG A 92 15.38 -3.82 14.53
N LYS A 93 15.67 -4.94 13.87
CA LYS A 93 16.95 -5.13 13.15
C LYS A 93 17.12 -4.11 12.03
N PHE A 94 16.07 -3.84 11.24
CA PHE A 94 16.13 -2.77 10.23
C PHE A 94 16.36 -1.41 10.87
N PHE A 95 15.68 -1.13 11.99
CA PHE A 95 15.85 0.11 12.73
C PHE A 95 17.28 0.32 13.23
N ASP A 96 17.85 -0.68 13.91
CA ASP A 96 19.19 -0.60 14.49
C ASP A 96 20.28 -0.43 13.41
N ASP A 97 20.04 -0.95 12.20
CA ASP A 97 20.91 -0.76 11.02
C ASP A 97 20.68 0.56 10.26
N GLY A 98 19.74 1.41 10.70
CA GLY A 98 19.37 2.64 10.00
C GLY A 98 18.66 2.41 8.65
N ARG A 99 18.04 1.24 8.48
CA ARG A 99 17.38 0.73 7.26
C ARG A 99 15.86 0.62 7.40
N LEU A 100 15.26 1.36 8.32
CA LEU A 100 13.80 1.42 8.52
C LEU A 100 13.27 2.83 8.37
N TYR A 101 12.19 2.98 7.59
CA TYR A 101 11.38 4.19 7.57
C TYR A 101 9.91 3.82 7.72
N ARG A 102 9.21 4.48 8.64
CA ARG A 102 7.77 4.30 8.86
C ARG A 102 7.02 5.55 8.47
N ILE A 103 5.95 5.38 7.69
CA ILE A 103 4.95 6.41 7.43
C ILE A 103 3.67 6.00 8.14
N PHE A 104 2.94 6.95 8.74
CA PHE A 104 1.63 6.63 9.32
C PHE A 104 0.54 6.61 8.24
N GLY A 105 -0.39 5.69 8.40
CA GLY A 105 -1.69 5.60 7.73
C GLY A 105 -2.81 6.17 8.59
N ASN A 106 -4.06 5.86 8.23
CA ASN A 106 -5.23 6.31 8.98
C ASN A 106 -5.57 5.39 10.16
N HIS A 107 -5.38 4.08 10.03
CA HIS A 107 -5.62 3.10 11.10
C HIS A 107 -4.61 3.25 12.24
N ASP A 108 -3.40 3.69 11.93
CA ASP A 108 -2.31 3.89 12.88
C ASP A 108 -1.93 5.38 13.07
N ILE A 109 -2.83 6.31 12.71
CA ILE A 109 -2.67 7.79 12.80
C ILE A 109 -2.17 8.30 14.16
N PHE A 110 -2.32 7.49 15.22
CA PHE A 110 -1.78 7.76 16.55
C PHE A 110 -0.27 7.94 16.57
N TRP A 111 0.47 7.33 15.64
CA TRP A 111 1.92 7.49 15.56
C TRP A 111 2.37 8.93 15.28
N LYS A 112 1.48 9.77 14.71
CA LYS A 112 1.70 11.22 14.60
C LYS A 112 1.76 11.93 15.95
N ASN A 113 1.20 11.33 17.01
CA ASN A 113 1.20 11.92 18.34
C ASN A 113 2.50 11.56 19.09
N GLU A 114 3.35 12.55 19.33
CA GLU A 114 4.63 12.33 20.02
C GLU A 114 4.51 11.64 21.37
N LYS A 115 3.45 11.89 22.16
CA LYS A 115 3.29 11.24 23.47
C LYS A 115 2.97 9.76 23.32
N PHE A 116 2.15 9.40 22.32
CA PHE A 116 1.83 8.02 22.01
C PHE A 116 3.07 7.29 21.48
N LEU A 117 3.76 7.90 20.51
CA LEU A 117 5.01 7.36 19.96
C LEU A 117 6.05 7.14 21.07
N LYS A 118 6.35 8.15 21.89
CA LYS A 118 7.32 8.05 23.00
C LYS A 118 6.95 7.03 24.06
N LYS A 119 5.65 6.72 24.24
CA LYS A 119 5.21 5.69 25.19
C LYS A 119 5.59 4.29 24.70
N PHE A 120 5.47 4.02 23.41
CA PHE A 120 5.52 2.66 22.86
C PHE A 120 6.76 2.36 22.05
N LEU A 121 7.23 3.33 21.26
CA LEU A 121 8.39 3.23 20.37
C LEU A 121 9.27 4.48 20.55
N PRO A 122 9.91 4.66 21.72
CA PRO A 122 10.59 5.91 22.09
C PRO A 122 11.73 6.32 21.17
N ASP A 123 12.38 5.35 20.52
CA ASP A 123 13.51 5.60 19.61
C ASP A 123 13.07 5.84 18.16
N TYR A 124 11.81 5.53 17.84
CA TYR A 124 11.32 5.52 16.47
C TYR A 124 10.90 6.92 16.04
N THR A 125 11.01 7.17 14.73
CA THR A 125 10.43 8.33 14.08
C THR A 125 9.46 7.85 13.01
N VAL A 126 8.24 8.36 13.04
CA VAL A 126 7.21 8.06 12.04
C VAL A 126 6.90 9.33 11.26
N TYR A 127 6.98 9.22 9.93
CA TYR A 127 6.87 10.32 9.00
C TYR A 127 5.47 10.40 8.39
N GLU A 128 5.12 11.55 7.83
CA GLU A 128 3.89 11.69 7.03
C GLU A 128 4.11 11.27 5.58
N SER A 129 5.32 11.49 5.05
CA SER A 129 5.70 11.12 3.69
C SER A 129 7.20 11.19 3.48
N ILE A 130 7.68 10.57 2.40
CA ILE A 130 9.07 10.51 1.99
C ILE A 130 9.20 10.97 0.54
N LEU A 131 10.29 11.68 0.24
CA LEU A 131 10.71 12.03 -1.11
C LEU A 131 12.07 11.36 -1.40
N LEU A 132 12.01 10.22 -2.05
CA LEU A 132 13.14 9.37 -2.40
C LEU A 132 13.80 9.86 -3.69
N GLY A 133 15.10 10.15 -3.63
CA GLY A 133 15.91 10.64 -4.75
C GLY A 133 15.43 11.96 -5.35
N GLY A 134 14.56 12.70 -4.66
CA GLY A 134 13.94 13.92 -5.17
C GLY A 134 12.88 13.71 -6.26
N LYS A 135 12.56 12.45 -6.63
CA LYS A 135 11.70 12.14 -7.79
C LYS A 135 10.56 11.16 -7.48
N ILE A 136 10.70 10.37 -6.41
CA ILE A 136 9.72 9.36 -6.00
C ILE A 136 9.08 9.84 -4.69
N PHE A 137 7.81 10.19 -4.73
CA PHE A 137 7.05 10.61 -3.56
C PHE A 137 6.25 9.44 -2.99
N ILE A 138 6.43 9.18 -1.69
CA ILE A 138 5.85 8.02 -1.01
C ILE A 138 5.01 8.54 0.16
N THR A 139 3.75 8.13 0.22
CA THR A 139 2.84 8.44 1.33
C THR A 139 1.72 7.43 1.36
N HIS A 140 1.07 7.21 2.52
CA HIS A 140 -0.01 6.23 2.61
C HIS A 140 -1.17 6.49 1.63
N GLY A 141 -1.63 7.74 1.50
CA GLY A 141 -2.70 8.13 0.59
C GLY A 141 -4.03 8.54 1.24
N HIS A 142 -4.11 8.56 2.58
CA HIS A 142 -5.27 9.06 3.33
C HIS A 142 -5.29 10.60 3.49
N GLN A 143 -4.19 11.29 3.17
CA GLN A 143 -4.01 12.70 3.56
C GLN A 143 -5.13 13.63 3.07
N GLY A 144 -5.74 14.34 4.02
CA GLY A 144 -6.77 15.35 3.79
C GLY A 144 -8.21 14.81 3.68
N GLU A 145 -8.41 13.56 4.07
CA GLU A 145 -9.72 12.93 4.16
C GLU A 145 -10.45 13.29 5.46
N PHE A 146 -11.70 13.71 5.33
CA PHE A 146 -12.39 14.38 6.43
C PHE A 146 -12.76 13.43 7.58
N ILE A 147 -13.08 12.17 7.30
CA ILE A 147 -13.54 11.19 8.29
C ILE A 147 -12.34 10.54 9.00
N SER A 148 -11.33 10.14 8.24
CA SER A 148 -10.08 9.53 8.70
C SER A 148 -9.15 10.55 9.39
N ASP A 149 -9.11 11.82 8.98
CA ASP A 149 -8.16 12.78 9.61
C ASP A 149 -8.77 13.67 10.69
N LYS A 150 -10.06 14.05 10.58
CA LYS A 150 -10.66 15.05 11.49
C LYS A 150 -11.56 14.47 12.57
N PHE A 151 -12.15 13.29 12.34
CA PHE A 151 -13.11 12.66 13.26
C PHE A 151 -12.67 11.29 13.79
N TRP A 152 -11.41 10.89 13.56
CA TRP A 152 -10.91 9.56 13.90
C TRP A 152 -11.14 9.13 15.36
N LYS A 153 -11.15 10.06 16.33
CA LYS A 153 -11.41 9.74 17.75
C LYS A 153 -12.83 9.21 17.99
N LEU A 154 -13.82 9.79 17.31
CA LEU A 154 -15.22 9.35 17.41
C LEU A 154 -15.44 8.09 16.58
N SER A 155 -14.85 8.03 15.37
CA SER A 155 -14.88 6.85 14.51
C SER A 155 -14.28 5.63 15.23
N ARG A 156 -13.12 5.77 15.89
CA ARG A 156 -12.53 4.71 16.72
C ARG A 156 -13.44 4.27 17.84
N TRP A 157 -14.08 5.20 18.56
CA TRP A 157 -14.98 4.81 19.65
C TRP A 157 -16.15 3.96 19.13
N ILE A 158 -16.70 4.30 17.96
CA ILE A 158 -17.76 3.51 17.31
C ILE A 158 -17.20 2.16 16.86
N VAL A 159 -16.06 2.16 16.16
CA VAL A 159 -15.43 0.93 15.65
C VAL A 159 -15.11 -0.03 16.79
N ARG A 160 -14.40 0.45 17.81
CA ARG A 160 -13.92 -0.36 18.94
C ARG A 160 -15.04 -0.93 19.80
N ASN A 161 -16.09 -0.15 20.08
CA ASN A 161 -17.11 -0.53 21.06
C ASN A 161 -18.37 -1.13 20.44
N LEU A 162 -18.72 -0.75 19.20
CA LEU A 162 -19.94 -1.19 18.53
C LEU A 162 -19.63 -2.11 17.35
N TRP A 163 -18.75 -1.67 16.43
CA TRP A 163 -18.49 -2.41 15.19
C TRP A 163 -17.74 -3.72 15.42
N LYS A 164 -16.63 -3.72 16.18
CA LYS A 164 -15.81 -4.92 16.44
C LYS A 164 -16.62 -6.07 17.03
N ASN A 165 -17.54 -5.75 17.95
CA ASN A 165 -18.42 -6.74 18.56
C ASN A 165 -19.42 -7.34 17.55
N LEU A 166 -19.98 -6.48 16.69
CA LEU A 166 -20.90 -6.91 15.63
C LEU A 166 -20.17 -7.71 14.53
N GLN A 167 -18.99 -7.25 14.14
CA GLN A 167 -18.11 -7.87 13.16
C GLN A 167 -17.71 -9.29 13.56
N ARG A 168 -17.32 -9.49 14.83
CA ARG A 168 -17.03 -10.82 15.39
C ARG A 168 -18.24 -11.74 15.39
N GLN A 169 -19.43 -11.20 15.65
CA GLN A 169 -20.67 -11.99 15.62
C GLN A 169 -21.12 -12.35 14.20
N LEU A 170 -20.79 -11.51 13.22
CA LEU A 170 -21.21 -11.65 11.82
C LEU A 170 -20.11 -12.13 10.87
N HIS A 171 -18.90 -12.41 11.37
CA HIS A 171 -17.72 -12.82 10.60
C HIS A 171 -17.41 -11.91 9.40
N ILE A 172 -17.53 -10.60 9.59
CA ILE A 172 -17.25 -9.60 8.54
C ILE A 172 -15.74 -9.25 8.57
N PRO A 173 -15.01 -9.26 7.43
CA PRO A 173 -13.59 -8.86 7.40
C PRO A 173 -13.38 -7.40 7.81
N SER A 174 -12.22 -7.06 8.39
CA SER A 174 -11.88 -5.69 8.80
C SER A 174 -11.64 -4.78 7.59
N ASN A 175 -11.03 -5.36 6.55
CA ASN A 175 -10.70 -4.70 5.28
C ASN A 175 -11.90 -4.38 4.36
N ASP A 176 -13.11 -4.36 4.88
CA ASP A 176 -14.33 -3.94 4.16
C ASP A 176 -14.41 -2.41 3.95
N VAL A 177 -13.29 -1.69 4.15
CA VAL A 177 -13.15 -0.24 3.99
C VAL A 177 -13.01 0.11 2.52
N VAL A 178 -14.11 -0.09 1.77
CA VAL A 178 -14.77 0.85 0.87
C VAL A 178 -15.82 0.01 0.12
N LYS A 179 -16.97 -0.24 0.76
CA LYS A 179 -18.14 -0.88 0.12
C LYS A 179 -18.70 -0.10 -1.08
N ASN A 180 -18.15 1.08 -1.38
CA ASN A 180 -18.57 1.92 -2.49
C ASN A 180 -17.39 2.16 -3.44
N TYR A 181 -17.19 1.21 -4.37
CA TYR A 181 -16.18 1.28 -5.42
C TYR A 181 -16.04 2.68 -6.05
N LYS A 182 -17.16 3.40 -6.25
CA LYS A 182 -17.14 4.78 -6.79
C LYS A 182 -16.36 5.77 -5.93
N ILE A 183 -16.33 5.61 -4.61
CA ILE A 183 -15.56 6.48 -3.70
C ILE A 183 -14.07 6.16 -3.84
N ARG A 184 -13.70 4.88 -3.84
CA ARG A 184 -12.33 4.42 -4.06
C ARG A 184 -11.82 4.89 -5.42
N ASP A 185 -12.57 4.67 -6.49
CA ASP A 185 -12.16 5.04 -7.86
C ASP A 185 -11.98 6.56 -8.00
N ARG A 186 -12.88 7.36 -7.40
CA ARG A 186 -12.72 8.82 -7.36
C ARG A 186 -11.47 9.24 -6.60
N LYS A 187 -11.10 8.49 -5.57
CA LYS A 187 -9.87 8.72 -4.81
C LYS A 187 -8.65 8.37 -5.63
N GLU A 188 -8.62 7.19 -6.26
CA GLU A 188 -7.55 6.76 -7.17
C GLU A 188 -7.36 7.80 -8.29
N GLN A 189 -8.43 8.26 -8.93
CA GLN A 189 -8.37 9.31 -9.94
C GLN A 189 -7.80 10.63 -9.39
N LEU A 190 -8.17 11.03 -8.17
CA LEU A 190 -7.66 12.24 -7.56
C LEU A 190 -6.16 12.14 -7.28
N LEU A 191 -5.71 11.02 -6.71
CA LEU A 191 -4.29 10.76 -6.42
C LEU A 191 -3.48 10.72 -7.72
N TYR A 192 -3.97 10.01 -8.74
CA TYR A 192 -3.38 9.98 -10.07
C TYR A 192 -3.26 11.38 -10.70
N ASN A 193 -4.35 12.16 -10.71
CA ASN A 193 -4.33 13.51 -11.26
C ASN A 193 -3.35 14.42 -10.51
N TRP A 194 -3.25 14.27 -9.19
CA TRP A 194 -2.28 15.00 -8.38
C TRP A 194 -0.84 14.60 -8.74
N ALA A 195 -0.54 13.30 -8.82
CA ALA A 195 0.77 12.78 -9.22
C ALA A 195 1.20 13.28 -10.61
N LYS A 196 0.28 13.21 -11.59
CA LYS A 196 0.46 13.72 -12.95
C LYS A 196 0.77 15.22 -12.95
N SER A 197 0.02 16.02 -12.18
CA SER A 197 0.26 17.47 -12.06
C SER A 197 1.62 17.83 -11.43
N LYS A 198 2.18 16.93 -10.61
CA LYS A 198 3.48 17.12 -9.97
C LYS A 198 4.64 16.58 -10.79
N LYS A 199 4.37 15.76 -11.81
CA LYS A 199 5.38 15.04 -12.59
C LYS A 199 6.32 14.23 -11.69
N LEU A 200 5.74 13.55 -10.72
CA LEU A 200 6.45 12.69 -9.78
C LEU A 200 5.97 11.26 -9.94
N LEU A 201 6.89 10.31 -9.78
CA LEU A 201 6.49 8.94 -9.48
C LEU A 201 5.94 8.93 -8.06
N THR A 202 4.74 8.40 -7.88
CA THR A 202 4.07 8.34 -6.58
C THR A 202 3.80 6.90 -6.18
N ILE A 203 4.01 6.56 -4.91
CA ILE A 203 3.73 5.24 -4.33
C ILE A 203 2.78 5.43 -3.15
N PHE A 204 1.64 4.72 -3.17
CA PHE A 204 0.57 4.73 -2.15
C PHE A 204 0.17 3.32 -1.72
N GLY A 205 -0.53 3.15 -0.59
CA GLY A 205 -1.04 1.84 -0.13
C GLY A 205 -2.57 1.78 -0.03
N HIS A 206 -3.14 2.62 0.84
CA HIS A 206 -4.54 2.85 1.22
C HIS A 206 -5.73 2.28 0.39
N THR A 207 -5.68 2.20 -0.94
CA THR A 207 -6.82 1.67 -1.72
C THR A 207 -6.83 0.14 -1.83
N HIS A 208 -5.80 -0.53 -1.30
CA HIS A 208 -5.62 -1.99 -1.27
C HIS A 208 -5.66 -2.62 -2.67
N ARG A 209 -5.44 -1.81 -3.73
CA ARG A 209 -5.48 -2.24 -5.12
C ARG A 209 -4.13 -1.91 -5.75
N ALA A 210 -3.38 -2.95 -6.06
CA ALA A 210 -2.08 -2.78 -6.66
C ALA A 210 -2.18 -2.09 -8.03
N PHE A 211 -1.40 -1.03 -8.20
CA PHE A 211 -1.22 -0.31 -9.45
C PHE A 211 0.27 -0.23 -9.76
N PHE A 212 0.60 -0.45 -11.03
CA PHE A 212 1.96 -0.25 -11.52
C PHE A 212 1.86 0.59 -12.79
N GLU A 213 2.67 1.64 -12.92
CA GLU A 213 2.57 2.60 -14.05
C GLU A 213 1.12 3.07 -14.34
N SER A 214 0.34 3.34 -13.28
CA SER A 214 -1.06 3.77 -13.38
C SER A 214 -2.01 2.75 -14.03
N LEU A 215 -1.63 1.47 -14.07
CA LEU A 215 -2.45 0.38 -14.56
C LEU A 215 -2.66 -0.67 -13.47
N SER A 216 -3.93 -1.05 -13.24
CA SER A 216 -4.25 -2.23 -12.44
C SER A 216 -4.04 -3.52 -13.23
N LYS A 217 -4.09 -4.66 -12.56
CA LYS A 217 -4.07 -5.99 -13.23
C LYS A 217 -5.14 -6.11 -14.33
N ILE A 218 -6.36 -5.65 -14.07
CA ILE A 218 -7.46 -5.72 -15.05
C ILE A 218 -7.18 -4.81 -16.25
N ASP A 219 -6.65 -3.61 -16.03
CA ASP A 219 -6.34 -2.68 -17.12
C ASP A 219 -5.28 -3.26 -18.05
N ARG A 220 -4.25 -3.91 -17.48
CA ARG A 220 -3.21 -4.59 -18.25
C ARG A 220 -3.77 -5.74 -19.08
N LEU A 221 -4.62 -6.58 -18.49
CA LEU A 221 -5.26 -7.68 -19.23
C LEU A 221 -6.14 -7.15 -20.37
N ARG A 222 -6.86 -6.04 -20.15
CA ARG A 222 -7.66 -5.37 -21.18
C ARG A 222 -6.81 -4.76 -22.30
N LEU A 223 -5.66 -4.17 -21.97
CA LEU A 223 -4.72 -3.67 -22.98
C LEU A 223 -4.16 -4.83 -23.82
N LYS A 224 -3.78 -5.94 -23.19
CA LYS A 224 -3.36 -7.16 -23.90
C LYS A 224 -4.44 -7.66 -24.86
N LEU A 225 -5.72 -7.70 -24.44
CA LEU A 225 -6.84 -8.10 -25.31
C LEU A 225 -7.00 -7.24 -26.58
N LYS A 226 -6.53 -5.99 -26.57
CA LYS A 226 -6.56 -5.11 -27.75
C LYS A 226 -5.47 -5.45 -28.78
N GLU A 227 -4.50 -6.29 -28.44
CA GLU A 227 -3.44 -6.71 -29.36
C GLU A 227 -3.99 -7.55 -30.51
N LYS A 228 -3.61 -7.19 -31.73
CA LYS A 228 -4.09 -7.85 -32.95
C LYS A 228 -3.47 -9.23 -33.19
N SER A 229 -2.35 -9.52 -32.53
CA SER A 229 -1.56 -10.75 -32.70
C SER A 229 -2.08 -11.95 -31.89
N LEU A 230 -3.04 -11.76 -30.98
CA LEU A 230 -3.53 -12.82 -30.12
C LEU A 230 -4.42 -13.82 -30.87
N SER A 231 -4.16 -15.10 -30.64
CA SER A 231 -5.05 -16.21 -31.02
C SER A 231 -6.35 -16.22 -30.22
N ASP A 232 -7.37 -16.93 -30.71
CA ASP A 232 -8.67 -17.06 -30.03
C ASP A 232 -8.55 -17.73 -28.65
N ASP A 233 -7.63 -18.69 -28.51
CA ASP A 233 -7.38 -19.36 -27.23
C ASP A 233 -6.72 -18.43 -26.21
N GLU A 234 -5.75 -17.61 -26.64
CA GLU A 234 -5.12 -16.60 -25.78
C GLU A 234 -6.13 -15.53 -25.34
N ARG A 235 -6.97 -15.06 -26.27
CA ARG A 235 -8.06 -14.12 -25.96
C ARG A 235 -8.98 -14.69 -24.89
N ARG A 236 -9.44 -15.93 -25.08
CA ARG A 236 -10.31 -16.62 -24.11
C ARG A 236 -9.63 -16.83 -22.75
N ALA A 237 -8.33 -17.13 -22.73
CA ALA A 237 -7.57 -17.25 -21.50
C ALA A 237 -7.50 -15.93 -20.74
N ILE A 238 -7.26 -14.80 -21.43
CA ILE A 238 -7.23 -13.48 -20.82
C ILE A 238 -8.61 -13.07 -20.31
N GLU A 239 -9.68 -13.29 -21.08
CA GLU A 239 -11.06 -13.04 -20.64
C GLU A 239 -11.42 -13.83 -19.38
N ASN A 240 -11.00 -15.10 -19.31
CA ASN A 240 -11.18 -15.92 -18.10
C ASN A 240 -10.43 -15.36 -16.90
N GLN A 241 -9.20 -14.85 -17.08
CA GLN A 241 -8.44 -14.21 -16.01
C GLN A 241 -9.08 -12.91 -15.51
N ILE A 242 -9.66 -12.11 -16.42
CA ILE A 242 -10.42 -10.90 -16.05
C ILE A 242 -11.64 -11.30 -15.25
N ASN A 243 -12.45 -12.22 -15.77
CA ASN A 243 -13.66 -12.69 -15.10
C ASN A 243 -13.37 -13.31 -13.74
N GLN A 244 -12.28 -14.07 -13.61
CA GLN A 244 -11.84 -14.63 -12.34
C GLN A 244 -11.42 -13.51 -11.37
N SER A 245 -10.61 -12.54 -11.81
CA SER A 245 -10.16 -11.43 -10.96
C SER A 245 -11.35 -10.58 -10.46
N LEU A 246 -12.35 -10.35 -11.32
CA LEU A 246 -13.61 -9.69 -10.95
C LEU A 246 -14.45 -10.50 -9.94
N ARG A 247 -14.41 -11.84 -10.00
CA ARG A 247 -15.14 -12.74 -9.08
C ARG A 247 -14.45 -12.91 -7.73
N ASP A 248 -13.13 -13.07 -7.73
CA ASP A 248 -12.34 -13.28 -6.50
C ASP A 248 -12.35 -12.03 -5.61
N ASN A 249 -12.50 -10.85 -6.23
CA ASN A 249 -12.69 -9.58 -5.54
C ASN A 249 -14.14 -9.37 -5.10
N ARG A 250 -14.50 -9.91 -3.92
CA ARG A 250 -15.82 -9.75 -3.27
C ARG A 250 -16.24 -8.28 -3.03
N ASN A 251 -15.32 -7.33 -3.22
CA ASN A 251 -15.53 -5.89 -3.01
C ASN A 251 -15.90 -5.11 -4.28
N GLY A 252 -16.10 -5.79 -5.42
CA GLY A 252 -16.51 -5.15 -6.66
C GLY A 252 -15.42 -4.22 -7.21
N GLU A 253 -14.45 -4.78 -7.94
CA GLU A 253 -13.61 -3.92 -8.76
C GLU A 253 -14.47 -3.21 -9.81
N SER A 254 -14.49 -1.88 -9.70
CA SER A 254 -14.96 -1.03 -10.77
C SER A 254 -14.08 -1.16 -11.99
N GLU A 255 -14.68 -1.01 -13.16
CA GLU A 255 -14.02 -0.98 -14.46
C GLU A 255 -13.14 0.26 -14.68
N THR A 256 -12.83 1.02 -13.62
CA THR A 256 -12.23 2.35 -13.75
C THR A 256 -10.85 2.27 -14.35
N ILE A 257 -10.79 2.72 -15.59
CA ILE A 257 -9.58 3.08 -16.32
C ILE A 257 -9.27 4.52 -15.91
N LEU A 258 -8.07 4.77 -15.36
CA LEU A 258 -7.67 6.13 -14.96
C LEU A 258 -7.67 7.10 -16.16
N GLU A 259 -7.09 6.65 -17.28
CA GLU A 259 -7.12 7.28 -18.61
C GLU A 259 -6.87 6.19 -19.69
N GLU A 260 -7.28 6.41 -20.94
CA GLU A 260 -7.03 5.45 -22.03
C GLU A 260 -5.52 5.21 -22.28
N THR A 261 -4.71 6.24 -22.06
CA THR A 261 -3.25 6.21 -22.12
C THR A 261 -2.68 6.93 -20.89
N PRO A 262 -2.61 6.27 -19.73
CA PRO A 262 -2.28 6.93 -18.48
C PRO A 262 -0.79 7.29 -18.42
N ALA A 263 -0.48 8.44 -17.81
CA ALA A 263 0.88 8.79 -17.43
C ALA A 263 1.38 7.80 -16.37
N PRO A 264 2.58 7.24 -16.46
CA PRO A 264 3.01 6.11 -15.63
C PRO A 264 3.49 6.55 -14.23
N CYS A 265 2.75 7.45 -13.58
CA CYS A 265 3.15 8.17 -12.36
C CYS A 265 2.50 7.66 -11.07
N TYR A 266 1.47 6.80 -11.15
CA TYR A 266 0.74 6.28 -9.99
C TYR A 266 1.08 4.81 -9.75
N PHE A 267 1.65 4.54 -8.58
CA PHE A 267 1.91 3.20 -8.09
C PHE A 267 1.16 2.99 -6.79
N ASN A 268 0.70 1.75 -6.62
CA ASN A 268 0.16 1.28 -5.37
C ASN A 268 0.70 -0.12 -5.11
N ASP A 269 1.35 -0.31 -3.96
CA ASP A 269 2.03 -1.56 -3.60
C ASP A 269 1.06 -2.67 -3.20
N GLY A 270 -0.23 -2.38 -3.10
CA GLY A 270 -1.30 -3.35 -2.91
C GLY A 270 -1.69 -3.46 -1.44
N CYS A 271 -1.57 -4.65 -0.87
CA CYS A 271 -1.98 -4.91 0.51
C CYS A 271 -1.31 -6.17 1.06
N CYS A 272 -0.90 -6.13 2.32
CA CYS A 272 -0.36 -7.29 3.02
C CYS A 272 -1.43 -8.23 3.60
N CYS A 273 -2.72 -7.95 3.39
CA CYS A 273 -3.85 -8.74 3.86
C CYS A 273 -4.57 -9.53 2.75
N TYR A 274 -4.00 -9.66 1.55
CA TYR A 274 -4.65 -10.51 0.52
C TYR A 274 -4.70 -11.97 0.98
N LYS A 275 -5.79 -12.67 0.69
CA LYS A 275 -5.99 -14.08 1.11
C LYS A 275 -4.87 -15.05 0.70
N ASN A 276 -4.11 -14.72 -0.34
CA ASN A 276 -3.13 -15.62 -0.98
C ASN A 276 -1.73 -14.97 -1.07
N GLY A 277 -1.34 -14.21 -0.05
CA GLY A 277 0.00 -13.62 0.06
C GLY A 277 0.02 -12.11 0.22
N ILE A 278 1.21 -11.52 0.11
CA ILE A 278 1.44 -10.07 0.25
C ILE A 278 2.06 -9.51 -1.04
N THR A 279 1.85 -8.23 -1.28
CA THR A 279 2.51 -7.50 -2.38
C THR A 279 3.48 -6.48 -1.83
N ALA A 280 4.50 -6.16 -2.61
CA ALA A 280 5.49 -5.16 -2.25
C ALA A 280 6.00 -4.46 -3.51
N ILE A 281 6.46 -3.22 -3.36
CA ILE A 281 7.29 -2.57 -4.37
C ILE A 281 8.76 -2.73 -3.99
N GLU A 282 9.55 -3.27 -4.91
CA GLU A 282 10.99 -3.37 -4.78
C GLU A 282 11.67 -2.36 -5.69
N ILE A 283 12.69 -1.67 -5.19
CA ILE A 283 13.57 -0.83 -5.99
C ILE A 283 15.01 -1.30 -5.75
N GLU A 284 15.64 -1.82 -6.78
CA GLU A 284 17.05 -2.23 -6.73
C GLU A 284 17.69 -2.23 -8.12
N SER A 285 19.00 -1.94 -8.19
CA SER A 285 19.78 -2.01 -9.44
C SER A 285 19.18 -1.21 -10.61
N GLY A 286 18.54 -0.07 -10.31
CA GLY A 286 17.89 0.78 -11.33
C GLY A 286 16.57 0.23 -11.86
N ILE A 287 15.99 -0.78 -11.22
CA ILE A 287 14.72 -1.41 -11.59
C ILE A 287 13.72 -1.18 -10.46
N ILE A 288 12.47 -0.89 -10.81
CA ILE A 288 11.32 -0.91 -9.91
C ILE A 288 10.44 -2.11 -10.27
N ARG A 289 9.97 -2.85 -9.26
CA ARG A 289 9.13 -4.04 -9.44
C ARG A 289 7.92 -4.01 -8.53
N LEU A 290 6.79 -4.48 -9.02
CA LEU A 290 5.70 -4.96 -8.20
C LEU A 290 5.85 -6.47 -8.07
N VAL A 291 5.98 -6.94 -6.84
CA VAL A 291 6.16 -8.37 -6.56
C VAL A 291 5.05 -8.90 -5.66
N LYS A 292 4.84 -10.22 -5.71
CA LYS A 292 3.94 -10.92 -4.80
C LYS A 292 4.64 -12.09 -4.12
N TRP A 293 4.65 -12.08 -2.81
CA TRP A 293 5.05 -13.22 -2.00
C TRP A 293 3.84 -14.11 -1.75
N GLN A 294 4.01 -15.42 -1.94
CA GLN A 294 2.93 -16.39 -1.79
C GLN A 294 3.44 -17.60 -1.00
N SER A 295 2.56 -18.22 -0.23
CA SER A 295 2.91 -19.30 0.72
C SER A 295 3.54 -20.55 0.07
N ASN A 296 3.46 -20.69 -1.25
CA ASN A 296 4.05 -21.78 -2.01
C ASN A 296 5.44 -21.46 -2.60
N GLY A 297 5.98 -20.24 -2.40
CA GLY A 297 7.25 -19.78 -2.95
C GLY A 297 8.22 -19.30 -1.87
N LEU A 298 9.50 -19.62 -2.03
CA LEU A 298 10.59 -19.08 -1.21
C LEU A 298 11.13 -17.73 -1.71
N VAL A 299 10.69 -17.33 -2.90
CA VAL A 299 11.02 -16.09 -3.60
C VAL A 299 9.72 -15.48 -4.12
N PRO A 300 9.65 -14.14 -4.25
CA PRO A 300 8.45 -13.51 -4.74
C PRO A 300 8.30 -13.73 -6.25
N THR A 301 7.07 -13.73 -6.72
CA THR A 301 6.76 -13.67 -8.15
C THR A 301 6.75 -12.21 -8.58
N ILE A 302 7.48 -11.88 -9.64
CA ILE A 302 7.44 -10.55 -10.26
C ILE A 302 6.13 -10.45 -11.04
N PHE A 303 5.29 -9.50 -10.67
CA PHE A 303 4.07 -9.18 -11.41
C PHE A 303 4.37 -8.20 -12.54
N GLU A 304 5.10 -7.14 -12.23
CA GLU A 304 5.48 -6.11 -13.19
C GLU A 304 6.85 -5.56 -12.84
N GLU A 305 7.61 -5.14 -13.84
CA GLU A 305 8.89 -4.47 -13.65
C GLU A 305 9.14 -3.43 -14.73
N ALA A 306 9.94 -2.40 -14.39
CA ALA A 306 10.35 -1.37 -15.33
C ALA A 306 11.73 -0.82 -14.96
N GLU A 307 12.47 -0.35 -15.96
CA GLU A 307 13.68 0.44 -15.73
C GLU A 307 13.30 1.80 -15.14
N LEU A 308 13.93 2.14 -14.00
CA LEU A 308 13.54 3.30 -13.21
C LEU A 308 13.91 4.62 -13.88
N ASN A 309 15.10 4.73 -14.48
CA ASN A 309 15.54 5.98 -15.11
C ASN A 309 14.67 6.38 -16.32
N PRO A 310 14.45 5.49 -17.33
CA PRO A 310 13.53 5.80 -18.42
C PRO A 310 12.12 6.13 -17.95
N LEU A 311 11.63 5.44 -16.92
CA LEU A 311 10.32 5.71 -16.33
C LEU A 311 10.26 7.13 -15.72
N LEU A 312 11.25 7.51 -14.91
CA LEU A 312 11.33 8.85 -14.33
C LEU A 312 11.46 9.94 -15.39
N GLU A 313 12.19 9.68 -16.47
CA GLU A 313 12.27 10.60 -17.61
C GLU A 313 10.91 10.79 -18.27
N ARG A 314 10.21 9.70 -18.62
CA ARG A 314 8.84 9.73 -19.20
C ARG A 314 7.88 10.56 -18.35
N ILE A 315 7.92 10.42 -17.03
CA ILE A 315 7.06 11.17 -16.10
C ILE A 315 7.41 12.67 -16.13
N SER A 316 8.71 13.01 -16.15
CA SER A 316 9.15 14.40 -16.17
C SER A 316 8.81 15.11 -17.49
N THR A 317 8.82 14.38 -18.61
CA THR A 317 8.55 14.91 -19.95
C THR A 317 7.09 14.83 -20.36
N ALA A 318 6.23 14.15 -19.59
CA ALA A 318 4.80 14.15 -19.83
C ALA A 318 4.27 15.60 -19.76
N SER A 319 4.13 16.22 -20.93
CA SER A 319 3.49 17.52 -21.12
C SER A 319 2.02 17.43 -20.74
N GLU A 320 1.45 18.54 -20.28
CA GLU A 320 0.00 18.71 -20.11
C GLU A 320 -0.68 18.53 -21.48
N ALA A 321 -0.98 17.29 -21.85
CA ALA A 321 -1.78 16.94 -23.01
C ALA A 321 -3.27 17.07 -22.70
#